data_AF-A0A2W4WKE0-F1
#
_entry.id   AF-A0A2W4WKE0-F1
#
_cell.length_a   1.000
_cell.length_b   1.000
_cell.length_c   1.000
_cell.angle_alpha   90.00
_cell.angle_beta   90.00
_cell.angle_gamma   90.00
#
_symmetry.space_group_name_H-M   'P 1'
#
loop_
_entity.id
_entity.type
_entity.pdbx_description
1 polymer ?
#
loop_
_entity_poly.entity_id
_entity_poly.type
_entity_poly.pdbx_seq_one_letter_code
_entity_poly.pdbx_strand_id
1 'polypeptide(L)'
;MGAEKLNDRDEKLCCQVKAALQDLNQLMDYQDHLEAGAWDSQNLQKMSALRSQTAQLQARFQGILAAIAEADIELAVEQRLRPFQTEAHRRLRLLSLELMKLPTAKQPETLARSHSTIQDHLTQLRGFLQAMADELCNL
;
A
#
# COMPACT_ATOMS: atom_id res chain seq x y z
N MET A 1 -8.84 -31.51 -17.65
CA MET A 1 -9.08 -30.06 -17.75
C MET A 1 -10.42 -29.75 -17.12
N GLY A 2 -10.46 -29.65 -15.80
CA GLY A 2 -11.60 -29.08 -15.09
C GLY A 2 -11.22 -27.63 -14.81
N ALA A 3 -11.96 -26.68 -15.37
CA ALA A 3 -11.92 -25.31 -14.87
C ALA A 3 -12.64 -25.35 -13.52
N GLU A 4 -11.86 -25.45 -12.45
CA GLU A 4 -12.35 -25.24 -11.09
C GLU A 4 -12.90 -23.81 -11.06
N LYS A 5 -14.19 -23.66 -10.77
CA LYS A 5 -14.78 -22.34 -10.63
C LYS A 5 -14.12 -21.72 -9.40
N LEU A 6 -13.33 -20.66 -9.61
CA LEU A 6 -12.93 -19.73 -8.56
C LEU A 6 -14.13 -19.53 -7.63
N ASN A 7 -13.94 -19.83 -6.34
CA ASN A 7 -14.98 -19.66 -5.36
C ASN A 7 -15.32 -18.16 -5.27
N ASP A 8 -16.58 -17.79 -5.04
CA ASP A 8 -17.04 -16.39 -4.93
C ASP A 8 -16.22 -15.59 -3.88
N ARG A 9 -15.62 -16.30 -2.92
CA ARG A 9 -14.70 -15.75 -1.92
C ARG A 9 -13.30 -15.40 -2.47
N ASP A 10 -12.75 -16.21 -3.36
CA ASP A 10 -11.42 -16.00 -3.94
C ASP A 10 -11.47 -14.82 -4.92
N GLU A 11 -12.54 -14.73 -5.71
CA GLU A 11 -12.82 -13.59 -6.57
C GLU A 11 -12.94 -12.28 -5.75
N LYS A 12 -13.61 -12.35 -4.61
CA LYS A 12 -13.72 -11.22 -3.68
C LYS A 12 -12.36 -10.81 -3.10
N LEU A 13 -11.49 -11.74 -2.69
CA LEU A 13 -10.15 -11.44 -2.20
C LEU A 13 -9.28 -10.79 -3.27
N CYS A 14 -9.27 -11.36 -4.48
CA CYS A 14 -8.60 -10.78 -5.64
C CYS A 14 -9.07 -9.34 -5.89
N CYS A 15 -10.38 -9.08 -5.83
CA CYS A 15 -10.94 -7.73 -6.00
C CYS A 15 -10.51 -6.77 -4.89
N GLN A 16 -10.43 -7.22 -3.63
CA GLN A 16 -9.99 -6.38 -2.52
C GLN A 16 -8.52 -5.95 -2.66
N VAL A 17 -7.64 -6.87 -3.06
CA VAL A 17 -6.22 -6.54 -3.28
C VAL A 17 -6.06 -5.60 -4.47
N LYS A 18 -6.80 -5.84 -5.56
CA LYS A 18 -6.84 -4.91 -6.72
C LYS A 18 -7.33 -3.51 -6.33
N ALA A 19 -8.34 -3.42 -5.47
CA ALA A 19 -8.81 -2.13 -4.96
C ALA A 19 -7.73 -1.44 -4.10
N ALA A 20 -6.97 -2.18 -3.28
CA ALA A 20 -5.84 -1.61 -2.54
C ALA A 20 -4.69 -1.14 -3.46
N LEU A 21 -4.43 -1.85 -4.56
CA LEU A 21 -3.49 -1.41 -5.60
C LEU A 21 -3.93 -0.12 -6.28
N GLN A 22 -5.23 0.03 -6.56
CA GLN A 22 -5.78 1.26 -7.13
C GLN A 22 -5.61 2.45 -6.18
N ASP A 23 -5.97 2.29 -4.90
CA ASP A 23 -5.73 3.32 -3.87
C ASP A 23 -4.24 3.70 -3.80
N LEU A 24 -3.34 2.71 -3.87
CA LEU A 24 -1.90 2.95 -3.83
C LEU A 24 -1.40 3.70 -5.06
N ASN A 25 -1.89 3.39 -6.25
CA ASN A 25 -1.52 4.13 -7.46
C ASN A 25 -1.98 5.59 -7.38
N GLN A 26 -3.18 5.84 -6.86
CA GLN A 26 -3.67 7.21 -6.61
C GLN A 26 -2.78 7.95 -5.60
N LEU A 27 -2.33 7.27 -4.54
CA LEU A 27 -1.36 7.80 -3.57
C LEU A 27 -0.02 8.16 -4.21
N MET A 28 0.48 7.32 -5.12
CA MET A 28 1.72 7.57 -5.85
C MET A 28 1.60 8.78 -6.77
N ASP A 29 0.53 8.88 -7.55
CA ASP A 29 0.26 10.04 -8.41
C ASP A 29 0.20 11.33 -7.59
N TYR A 30 -0.44 11.27 -6.42
CA TYR A 30 -0.54 12.42 -5.52
C TYR A 30 0.83 12.84 -4.97
N GLN A 31 1.70 11.87 -4.68
CA GLN A 31 3.05 12.12 -4.17
C GLN A 31 3.96 12.79 -5.21
N ASP A 32 3.83 12.40 -6.49
CA ASP A 32 4.59 13.01 -7.59
C ASP A 32 4.23 14.48 -7.82
N HIS A 33 3.06 14.91 -7.34
CA HIS A 33 2.61 16.30 -7.37
C HIS A 33 2.96 17.12 -6.11
N LEU A 34 3.75 16.56 -5.18
CA LEU A 34 4.36 17.34 -4.09
C LEU A 34 5.63 18.02 -4.60
N GLU A 35 5.66 19.34 -4.49
CA GLU A 35 6.83 20.13 -4.88
C GLU A 35 7.82 20.23 -3.73
N ALA A 36 9.08 19.84 -3.96
CA ALA A 36 10.13 19.86 -2.94
C ALA A 36 10.58 21.28 -2.51
N GLY A 37 10.05 22.35 -3.13
CA GLY A 37 10.57 23.71 -3.05
C GLY A 37 9.94 24.63 -2.00
N ALA A 38 8.70 24.39 -1.54
CA ALA A 38 8.03 25.28 -0.58
C ALA A 38 6.93 24.55 0.21
N TRP A 39 7.11 24.36 1.52
CA TRP A 39 6.06 23.83 2.40
C TRP A 39 5.08 24.93 2.81
N ASP A 40 4.42 25.49 1.81
CA ASP A 40 3.33 26.43 2.00
C ASP A 40 2.06 25.72 2.49
N SER A 41 1.01 26.50 2.72
CA SER A 41 -0.29 25.99 3.16
C SER A 41 -0.87 24.95 2.20
N GLN A 42 -0.55 25.00 0.90
CA GLN A 42 -1.04 24.04 -0.10
C GLN A 42 -0.34 22.70 0.05
N ASN A 43 0.99 22.68 0.17
CA ASN A 43 1.73 21.43 0.40
C ASN A 43 1.40 20.81 1.76
N LEU A 44 1.11 21.60 2.80
CA LEU A 44 0.62 21.09 4.08
C LEU A 44 -0.75 20.41 3.97
N GLN A 45 -1.68 20.97 3.19
CA GLN A 45 -2.96 20.33 2.91
C GLN A 45 -2.79 19.02 2.13
N LYS A 46 -1.92 19.02 1.10
CA LYS A 46 -1.60 17.81 0.34
C LYS A 46 -1.02 16.73 1.25
N MET A 47 -0.10 17.07 2.13
CA MET A 47 0.43 16.09 3.11
C MET A 47 -0.65 15.53 4.04
N SER A 48 -1.55 16.38 4.52
CA SER A 48 -2.66 15.93 5.37
C SER A 48 -3.54 14.92 4.62
N ALA A 49 -3.83 15.20 3.35
CA ALA A 49 -4.55 14.27 2.48
C ALA A 49 -3.78 12.97 2.28
N LEU A 50 -2.46 13.04 2.01
CA LEU A 50 -1.60 11.86 1.84
C LEU A 50 -1.56 10.99 3.10
N ARG A 51 -1.50 11.60 4.29
CA ARG A 51 -1.59 10.89 5.57
C ARG A 51 -2.94 10.21 5.76
N SER A 52 -4.03 10.90 5.45
CA SER A 52 -5.39 10.34 5.54
C SER A 52 -5.57 9.14 4.60
N GLN A 53 -5.14 9.27 3.34
CA GLN A 53 -5.21 8.20 2.36
C GLN A 53 -4.30 7.01 2.74
N THR A 54 -3.10 7.28 3.27
CA THR A 54 -2.22 6.21 3.79
C THR A 54 -2.88 5.44 4.95
N ALA A 55 -3.55 6.14 5.87
CA ALA A 55 -4.27 5.52 6.96
C ALA A 55 -5.45 4.66 6.46
N GLN A 56 -6.16 5.11 5.42
CA GLN A 56 -7.23 4.34 4.77
C GLN A 56 -6.67 3.08 4.09
N LEU A 57 -5.56 3.20 3.36
CA LEU A 57 -4.89 2.05 2.75
C LEU A 57 -4.43 1.05 3.82
N GLN A 58 -3.89 1.53 4.94
CA GLN A 58 -3.51 0.68 6.06
C GLN A 58 -4.71 -0.06 6.64
N ALA A 59 -5.84 0.61 6.87
CA ALA A 59 -7.07 -0.02 7.36
C ALA A 59 -7.62 -1.07 6.38
N ARG A 60 -7.63 -0.74 5.07
CA ARG A 60 -8.02 -1.69 4.02
C ARG A 60 -7.10 -2.90 4.00
N PHE A 61 -5.79 -2.70 4.12
CA PHE A 61 -4.82 -3.78 4.16
C PHE A 61 -5.02 -4.70 5.37
N GLN A 62 -5.34 -4.16 6.56
CA GLN A 62 -5.73 -5.00 7.69
C GLN A 62 -6.99 -5.83 7.40
N GLY A 63 -7.98 -5.26 6.71
CA GLY A 63 -9.16 -5.98 6.26
C GLY A 63 -8.82 -7.14 5.31
N ILE A 64 -7.90 -6.92 4.37
CA ILE A 64 -7.39 -7.98 3.46
C ILE A 64 -6.70 -9.09 4.25
N LEU A 65 -5.84 -8.76 5.22
CA LEU A 65 -5.16 -9.77 6.05
C LEU A 65 -6.16 -10.62 6.84
N ALA A 66 -7.18 -10.00 7.43
CA ALA A 66 -8.25 -10.71 8.12
C ALA A 66 -9.03 -11.63 7.17
N ALA A 67 -9.40 -11.11 5.99
CA ALA A 67 -10.13 -11.88 4.99
C ALA A 67 -9.31 -13.08 4.47
N ILE A 68 -8.00 -12.94 4.28
CA ILE A 68 -7.12 -14.06 3.90
C ILE A 68 -7.04 -15.09 5.03
N ALA A 69 -6.95 -14.66 6.29
CA ALA A 69 -6.88 -15.56 7.44
C ALA A 69 -8.18 -16.37 7.67
N GLU A 70 -9.32 -15.82 7.26
CA GLU A 70 -10.63 -16.48 7.33
C GLU A 70 -10.96 -17.30 6.07
N ALA A 71 -10.22 -17.09 4.98
CA ALA A 71 -10.45 -17.78 3.72
C ALA A 71 -9.85 -19.19 3.75
N ASP A 72 -10.58 -20.13 3.16
CA ASP A 72 -10.12 -21.50 2.96
C ASP A 72 -9.29 -21.56 1.66
N ILE A 73 -8.13 -20.90 1.67
CA ILE A 73 -7.19 -20.89 0.55
C ILE A 73 -6.23 -22.07 0.64
N GLU A 74 -5.72 -22.53 -0.51
CA GLU A 74 -4.73 -23.61 -0.52
C GLU A 74 -3.49 -23.25 0.32
N LEU A 75 -3.01 -24.20 1.12
CA LEU A 75 -1.84 -24.01 1.99
C LEU A 75 -0.60 -23.52 1.20
N ALA A 76 -0.41 -24.01 -0.02
CA ALA A 76 0.70 -23.59 -0.87
C ALA A 76 0.62 -22.10 -1.24
N VAL A 77 -0.58 -21.59 -1.48
CA VAL A 77 -0.85 -20.17 -1.78
C VAL A 77 -0.65 -19.35 -0.52
N GLU A 78 -1.18 -19.79 0.62
CA GLU A 78 -1.02 -19.11 1.90
C GLU A 78 0.47 -18.93 2.24
N GLN A 79 1.29 -19.98 2.04
CA GLN A 79 2.72 -19.94 2.26
C GLN A 79 3.45 -18.92 1.36
N ARG A 80 3.03 -18.80 0.09
CA ARG A 80 3.58 -17.80 -0.85
C ARG A 80 3.15 -16.38 -0.53
N LEU A 81 1.95 -16.20 0.04
CA LEU A 81 1.43 -14.87 0.42
C LEU A 81 2.12 -14.29 1.66
N ARG A 82 2.48 -15.11 2.65
CA ARG A 82 3.03 -14.64 3.95
C ARG A 82 4.21 -13.66 3.84
N PRO A 83 5.24 -13.90 3.01
CA PRO A 83 6.33 -12.94 2.83
C PRO A 83 5.84 -11.58 2.31
N PHE A 84 4.94 -11.59 1.32
CA PHE A 84 4.39 -10.36 0.75
C PHE A 84 3.52 -9.59 1.75
N GLN A 85 2.70 -10.30 2.53
CA GLN A 85 1.91 -9.71 3.61
C GLN A 85 2.79 -9.01 4.66
N THR A 86 3.87 -9.69 5.07
CA THR A 86 4.81 -9.18 6.07
C THR A 86 5.51 -7.92 5.58
N GLU A 87 6.04 -7.95 4.36
CA GLU A 87 6.75 -6.79 3.81
C GLU A 87 5.81 -5.65 3.43
N ALA A 88 4.62 -5.91 2.89
CA ALA A 88 3.61 -4.87 2.65
C ALA A 88 3.21 -4.17 3.96
N HIS A 89 2.95 -4.94 5.03
CA HIS A 89 2.68 -4.37 6.35
C HIS A 89 3.84 -3.48 6.83
N ARG A 90 5.08 -3.98 6.69
CA ARG A 90 6.28 -3.24 7.08
C ARG A 90 6.40 -1.93 6.30
N ARG A 91 6.19 -1.92 4.99
CA ARG A 91 6.27 -0.71 4.16
C ARG A 91 5.19 0.30 4.50
N LEU A 92 3.95 -0.14 4.76
CA LEU A 92 2.89 0.74 5.26
C LEU A 92 3.26 1.42 6.58
N ARG A 93 3.85 0.66 7.52
CA ARG A 93 4.31 1.22 8.80
C ARG A 93 5.43 2.25 8.61
N LEU A 94 6.42 1.95 7.78
CA LEU A 94 7.52 2.87 7.49
C LEU A 94 7.04 4.14 6.78
N LEU A 95 6.13 4.00 5.81
CA LEU A 95 5.49 5.12 5.12
C LEU A 95 4.80 6.06 6.12
N SER A 96 4.01 5.52 7.05
CA SER A 96 3.37 6.31 8.11
C SER A 96 4.38 7.07 8.98
N LEU A 97 5.53 6.47 9.29
CA LEU A 97 6.59 7.13 10.06
C LEU A 97 7.26 8.27 9.28
N GLU A 98 7.57 8.06 8.00
CA GLU A 98 8.16 9.12 7.16
C GLU A 98 7.20 10.31 6.99
N LEU A 99 5.92 10.04 6.77
CA LEU A 99 4.89 11.08 6.65
C LEU A 99 4.72 11.90 7.94
N MET A 100 5.00 11.32 9.11
CA MET A 100 4.98 12.05 10.39
C MET A 100 6.18 12.99 10.57
N LYS A 101 7.29 12.76 9.87
CA LYS A 101 8.50 13.60 9.98
C LYS A 101 8.41 14.86 9.13
N LEU A 102 7.70 14.81 8.01
CA LEU A 102 7.61 15.93 7.07
C LEU A 102 7.15 17.27 7.70
N PRO A 103 6.14 17.34 8.59
CA PRO A 103 5.70 18.61 9.17
C PRO A 103 6.72 19.28 10.09
N THR A 104 7.68 18.52 10.62
CA THR A 104 8.70 19.02 11.57
C THR A 104 10.04 19.29 10.89
N ALA A 105 10.23 18.81 9.66
CA ALA A 105 11.44 19.02 8.90
C ALA A 105 11.49 20.45 8.34
N LYS A 106 12.43 21.25 8.86
CA LYS A 106 12.65 22.65 8.45
C LYS A 106 13.72 22.82 7.38
N GLN A 107 14.52 21.77 7.13
CA GLN A 107 15.64 21.80 6.19
C GLN A 107 15.23 21.21 4.83
N PRO A 108 15.42 21.93 3.71
CA PRO A 108 15.06 21.46 2.38
C PRO A 108 15.66 20.08 2.03
N GLU A 109 16.90 19.82 2.44
CA GLU A 109 17.57 18.52 2.21
C GLU A 109 16.85 17.35 2.93
N THR A 110 16.41 17.57 4.17
CA THR A 110 15.65 16.58 4.95
C THR A 110 14.30 16.30 4.31
N LEU A 111 13.70 17.32 3.71
CA LEU A 111 12.39 17.23 3.04
C LEU A 111 12.50 16.47 1.71
N ALA A 112 13.51 16.79 0.90
CA ALA A 112 13.82 16.04 -0.32
C ALA A 112 14.13 14.57 -0.03
N ARG A 113 14.91 14.29 1.03
CA ARG A 113 15.21 12.92 1.45
C ARG A 113 13.95 12.18 1.92
N SER A 114 13.11 12.82 2.72
CA SER A 114 11.86 12.23 3.18
C SER A 114 10.92 11.93 2.00
N HIS A 115 10.84 12.83 1.02
CA HIS A 115 10.04 12.64 -0.20
C HIS A 115 10.53 11.44 -1.01
N SER A 116 11.84 11.35 -1.26
CA SER A 116 12.45 10.18 -1.93
C SER A 116 12.18 8.88 -1.16
N THR A 117 12.30 8.89 0.18
CA THR A 117 12.07 7.71 1.00
C THR A 117 10.60 7.27 0.97
N ILE A 118 9.67 8.22 0.97
CA ILE A 118 8.25 7.96 0.79
C ILE A 118 8.00 7.29 -0.57
N GLN A 119 8.60 7.82 -1.64
CA GLN A 119 8.45 7.27 -2.99
C GLN A 119 9.02 5.84 -3.10
N ASP A 120 10.15 5.57 -2.46
CA ASP A 120 10.72 4.23 -2.37
C ASP A 120 9.78 3.26 -1.64
N HIS A 121 9.20 3.69 -0.51
CA HIS A 121 8.24 2.88 0.24
C HIS A 121 6.97 2.58 -0.54
N LEU A 122 6.41 3.57 -1.25
CA LEU A 122 5.24 3.39 -2.11
C LEU A 122 5.54 2.42 -3.25
N THR A 123 6.70 2.56 -3.90
CA THR A 123 7.12 1.68 -5.01
C THR A 123 7.28 0.24 -4.55
N GLN A 124 7.92 0.02 -3.40
CA GLN A 124 8.09 -1.33 -2.83
C GLN A 124 6.76 -1.92 -2.38
N LEU A 125 5.90 -1.13 -1.73
CA LEU A 125 4.56 -1.55 -1.34
C LEU A 125 3.74 -1.99 -2.57
N ARG A 126 3.85 -1.27 -3.69
CA ARG A 126 3.18 -1.63 -4.94
C ARG A 126 3.64 -2.99 -5.44
N GLY A 127 4.94 -3.25 -5.39
CA GLY A 127 5.50 -4.56 -5.75
C GLY A 127 4.92 -5.71 -4.92
N PHE A 128 4.82 -5.52 -3.59
CA PHE A 128 4.26 -6.55 -2.71
C PHE A 128 2.75 -6.74 -2.89
N LEU A 129 1.97 -5.66 -3.04
CA LEU A 129 0.53 -5.78 -3.32
C LEU A 129 0.26 -6.39 -4.70
N GLN A 130 1.10 -6.12 -5.69
CA GLN A 130 1.00 -6.75 -7.01
C GLN A 130 1.27 -8.24 -6.92
N ALA A 131 2.33 -8.65 -6.22
CA ALA A 131 2.62 -10.07 -6.01
C ALA A 131 1.48 -10.79 -5.26
N MET A 132 0.86 -10.14 -4.27
CA MET A 132 -0.34 -10.68 -3.61
C MET A 132 -1.52 -10.82 -4.57
N ALA A 133 -1.75 -9.84 -5.44
CA ALA A 133 -2.81 -9.92 -6.45
C ALA A 133 -2.54 -11.05 -7.44
N ASP A 134 -1.30 -11.23 -7.88
CA ASP A 134 -0.93 -12.29 -8.80
C ASP A 134 -1.13 -13.68 -8.17
N GLU A 135 -0.83 -13.84 -6.88
CA GLU A 135 -1.08 -15.10 -6.17
C GLU A 135 -2.57 -15.39 -5.94
N LEU A 136 -3.38 -14.37 -5.63
CA LEU A 136 -4.81 -14.53 -5.30
C LEU A 136 -5.72 -14.56 -6.52
N CYS A 137 -5.34 -13.90 -7.62
CA CYS A 137 -6.16 -13.80 -8.83
C CYS A 137 -5.88 -14.92 -9.85
N ASN A 138 -4.81 -15.70 -9.64
CA ASN A 138 -4.47 -16.87 -10.44
C ASN A 138 -4.83 -18.18 -9.73
N LEU A 139 -5.66 -18.11 -8.68
CA LEU A 139 -6.29 -19.27 -8.03
C LEU A 139 -7.30 -19.93 -8.97
#